data_AF-A0A444K933-F1
#
_entry.id   AF-A0A444K933-F1
#
_cell.length_a   1.000
_cell.length_b   1.000
_cell.length_c   1.000
_cell.angle_alpha   90.00
_cell.angle_beta   90.00
_cell.angle_gamma   90.00
#
_symmetry.space_group_name_H-M   'P 1'
#
loop_
_entity.id
_entity.type
_entity.pdbx_description
1 polymer ?
#
loop_
_entity_poly.entity_id
_entity_poly.type
_entity_poly.pdbx_seq_one_letter_code
_entity_poly.pdbx_strand_id
1 'polypeptide(L)'
;MLQTLVEFQRTIYLALADQIKLLAAGGGWLAFFSFLPMGVVFGAAHALTPGHSKAVLATYLAGSDTKVSRGLLASIALSATHVTIAVLIAVLSLPLVSLALGSVGRAPLLEDVSRALLGVIGAWMVWRALGHGHSHKHEGEVVGFMAGLIPCPLTLFVMTFAISRGVPGAGILFALTMMVGVALTLSCVAVLSILFRERLVHLFDSRPRLFDLLSRGIEGVAGLVLAGVAVWQVTSN
;
A
#
# COMPACT_ATOMS: atom_id res chain seq x y z
N MET A 1 -9.87 7.38 -16.82
CA MET A 1 -9.77 7.74 -15.38
C MET A 1 -8.53 7.16 -14.70
N LEU A 2 -8.20 5.86 -14.86
CA LEU A 2 -6.98 5.29 -14.27
C LEU A 2 -5.69 5.81 -14.91
N GLN A 3 -5.64 5.91 -16.24
CA GLN A 3 -4.48 6.47 -16.96
C GLN A 3 -4.17 7.91 -16.55
N THR A 4 -5.20 8.75 -16.40
CA THR A 4 -5.06 10.15 -15.95
C THR A 4 -4.47 10.25 -14.54
N LEU A 5 -4.81 9.33 -13.63
CA LEU A 5 -4.22 9.29 -12.28
C LEU A 5 -2.75 8.87 -12.32
N VAL A 6 -2.40 7.88 -13.15
CA VAL A 6 -1.01 7.42 -13.32
C VAL A 6 -0.15 8.50 -13.96
N GLU A 7 -0.64 9.19 -14.98
CA GLU A 7 0.06 10.32 -15.60
C GLU A 7 0.26 11.46 -14.62
N PHE A 8 -0.77 11.81 -13.84
CA PHE A 8 -0.68 12.83 -12.81
C PHE A 8 0.37 12.48 -11.74
N GLN A 9 0.40 11.23 -11.27
CA GLN A 9 1.43 10.74 -10.36
C GLN A 9 2.83 10.86 -10.98
N ARG A 10 2.98 10.46 -12.26
CA ARG A 10 4.26 10.57 -12.97
C ARG A 10 4.74 12.03 -13.04
N THR A 11 3.84 12.97 -13.32
CA THR A 11 4.18 14.40 -13.39
C THR A 11 4.70 14.92 -12.06
N ILE A 12 4.04 14.60 -10.94
CA ILE A 12 4.50 15.02 -9.61
C ILE A 12 5.82 14.33 -9.26
N TYR A 13 5.98 13.05 -9.60
CA TYR A 13 7.21 12.30 -9.39
C TYR A 13 8.41 12.92 -10.13
N LEU A 14 8.22 13.31 -11.40
CA LEU A 14 9.28 13.96 -12.18
C LEU A 14 9.61 15.34 -11.63
N ALA A 15 8.60 16.13 -11.24
CA ALA A 15 8.80 17.42 -10.60
C ALA A 15 9.57 17.28 -9.26
N LEU A 16 9.26 16.26 -8.46
CA LEU A 16 10.00 15.94 -7.24
C LEU A 16 11.46 15.61 -7.53
N ALA A 17 11.73 14.78 -8.53
CA ALA A 17 13.09 14.41 -8.90
C ALA A 17 13.91 15.66 -9.29
N ASP A 18 13.31 16.62 -9.98
CA ASP A 18 13.96 17.89 -10.31
C ASP A 18 14.20 18.75 -9.06
N GLN A 19 13.26 18.82 -8.12
CA GLN A 19 13.48 19.50 -6.84
C GLN A 19 14.63 18.88 -6.03
N ILE A 20 14.73 17.54 -6.01
CA ILE A 20 15.85 16.82 -5.38
C ILE A 20 17.18 17.16 -6.06
N LYS A 21 17.21 17.24 -7.40
CA LYS A 21 18.43 17.64 -8.14
C LYS A 21 18.84 19.06 -7.82
N LEU A 22 17.89 20.01 -7.77
CA LEU A 22 18.14 21.41 -7.45
C LEU A 22 18.69 21.56 -6.03
N LEU A 23 18.09 20.86 -5.07
CA LEU A 23 18.56 20.86 -3.69
C LEU A 23 19.97 20.28 -3.56
N ALA A 24 20.26 19.18 -4.25
CA ALA A 24 21.59 18.58 -4.30
C ALA A 24 22.65 19.46 -4.98
N ALA A 25 22.24 20.36 -5.87
CA ALA A 25 23.12 21.34 -6.52
C ALA A 25 23.40 22.59 -5.67
N GLY A 26 23.02 22.59 -4.38
CA GLY A 26 23.17 23.74 -3.48
C GLY A 26 21.96 24.67 -3.44
N GLY A 27 20.82 24.25 -4.00
CA GLY A 27 19.56 24.98 -3.90
C GLY A 27 19.06 25.14 -2.46
N GLY A 28 18.14 26.09 -2.25
CA GLY A 28 17.58 26.36 -0.93
C GLY A 28 16.51 25.36 -0.50
N TRP A 29 16.58 24.87 0.74
CA TRP A 29 15.56 24.01 1.36
C TRP A 29 14.16 24.63 1.36
N LEU A 30 14.06 25.96 1.34
CA LEU A 30 12.78 26.68 1.28
C LEU A 30 11.96 26.34 0.02
N ALA A 31 12.63 26.25 -1.14
CA ALA A 31 11.98 25.88 -2.39
C ALA A 31 11.44 24.44 -2.31
N PHE A 32 12.22 23.53 -1.71
CA PHE A 32 11.79 22.16 -1.49
C PHE A 32 10.58 22.07 -0.52
N PHE A 33 10.59 22.82 0.58
CA PHE A 33 9.46 22.88 1.51
C PHE A 33 8.19 23.42 0.84
N SER A 34 8.29 24.36 -0.09
CA SER A 34 7.15 24.85 -0.86
C SER A 34 6.53 23.78 -1.77
N PHE A 35 7.31 22.77 -2.16
CA PHE A 35 6.86 21.65 -2.98
C PHE A 35 6.21 20.53 -2.15
N LEU A 36 6.54 20.40 -0.85
CA LEU A 36 6.03 19.33 0.02
C LEU A 36 4.50 19.14 0.07
N PRO A 37 3.66 20.19 0.00
CA PRO A 37 2.21 20.01 -0.09
C PRO A 37 1.79 19.12 -1.28
N MET A 38 2.55 19.12 -2.39
CA MET A 38 2.31 18.21 -3.50
C MET A 38 2.52 16.73 -3.13
N GLY A 39 3.32 16.44 -2.11
CA GLY A 39 3.46 15.10 -1.55
C GLY A 39 2.15 14.57 -0.97
N VAL A 40 1.35 15.41 -0.32
CA VAL A 40 0.02 15.04 0.18
C VAL A 40 -0.92 14.73 -1.00
N VAL A 41 -0.93 15.60 -2.02
CA VAL A 41 -1.73 15.42 -3.23
C VAL A 41 -1.35 14.15 -3.97
N PHE A 42 -0.05 13.88 -4.07
CA PHE A 42 0.49 12.66 -4.64
C PHE A 42 0.08 11.43 -3.83
N GLY A 43 0.19 11.47 -2.50
CA GLY A 43 -0.26 10.41 -1.61
C GLY A 43 -1.74 10.10 -1.76
N ALA A 44 -2.57 11.14 -1.91
CA ALA A 44 -4.00 10.99 -2.18
C ALA A 44 -4.26 10.32 -3.53
N ALA A 45 -3.63 10.80 -4.60
CA ALA A 45 -3.73 10.17 -5.93
C ALA A 45 -3.23 8.72 -5.90
N HIS A 46 -2.18 8.43 -5.13
CA HIS A 46 -1.59 7.11 -4.96
C HIS A 46 -2.46 6.13 -4.19
N ALA A 47 -3.23 6.61 -3.22
CA ALA A 47 -4.21 5.77 -2.53
C ALA A 47 -5.39 5.38 -3.44
N LEU A 48 -5.78 6.28 -4.37
CA LEU A 48 -6.88 6.05 -5.30
C LEU A 48 -6.52 5.10 -6.46
N THR A 49 -5.22 4.92 -6.74
CA THR A 49 -4.80 3.92 -7.74
C THR A 49 -4.92 2.50 -7.18
N PRO A 50 -5.53 1.55 -7.94
CA PRO A 50 -5.67 0.16 -7.52
C PRO A 50 -4.30 -0.44 -7.23
N GLY A 51 -4.16 -1.06 -6.06
CA GLY A 51 -2.95 -1.75 -5.65
C GLY A 51 -3.30 -2.94 -4.79
N HIS A 52 -2.47 -3.98 -4.81
CA HIS A 52 -2.79 -5.27 -4.20
C HIS A 52 -3.16 -5.16 -2.70
N SER A 53 -2.37 -4.41 -1.92
CA SER A 53 -2.62 -4.19 -0.49
C SER A 53 -3.80 -3.27 -0.20
N LYS A 54 -4.03 -2.26 -1.04
CA LYS A 54 -5.14 -1.30 -0.91
C LYS A 54 -6.48 -1.94 -1.30
N ALA A 55 -6.49 -2.85 -2.26
CA ALA A 55 -7.65 -3.64 -2.65
C ALA A 55 -8.08 -4.61 -1.53
N VAL A 56 -7.11 -5.27 -0.88
CA VAL A 56 -7.39 -6.14 0.28
C VAL A 56 -7.98 -5.36 1.46
N LEU A 57 -7.46 -4.16 1.75
CA LEU A 57 -8.06 -3.31 2.79
C LEU A 57 -9.47 -2.87 2.39
N ALA A 58 -9.69 -2.49 1.12
CA ALA A 58 -11.00 -2.08 0.63
C ALA A 58 -12.04 -3.20 0.71
N THR A 59 -11.68 -4.44 0.37
CA THR A 59 -12.58 -5.60 0.50
C THR A 59 -12.86 -5.97 1.95
N TYR A 60 -11.87 -5.87 2.84
CA TYR A 60 -12.06 -6.05 4.28
C TYR A 60 -13.05 -5.02 4.85
N LEU A 61 -12.90 -3.74 4.51
CA LEU A 61 -13.79 -2.66 4.93
C LEU A 61 -15.20 -2.80 4.37
N ALA A 62 -15.35 -3.38 3.17
CA ALA A 62 -16.66 -3.60 2.55
C ALA A 62 -17.39 -4.83 3.11
N GLY A 63 -16.66 -5.90 3.45
CA GLY A 63 -17.23 -7.20 3.84
C GLY A 63 -17.36 -7.45 5.35
N SER A 64 -16.74 -6.64 6.20
CA SER A 64 -16.79 -6.82 7.65
C SER A 64 -17.84 -5.90 8.30
N ASP A 65 -18.53 -6.37 9.36
CA ASP A 65 -19.33 -5.52 10.26
C ASP A 65 -18.42 -4.65 11.16
N THR A 66 -17.51 -3.90 10.52
CA THR A 66 -16.53 -3.08 11.22
C THR A 66 -17.11 -1.73 11.59
N LYS A 67 -16.97 -1.39 12.87
CA LYS A 67 -17.19 -0.03 13.36
C LYS A 67 -16.22 0.94 12.67
N VAL A 68 -16.66 2.17 12.41
CA VAL A 68 -15.85 3.25 11.78
C VAL A 68 -14.46 3.39 12.42
N SER A 69 -14.38 3.26 13.75
CA SER A 69 -13.10 3.32 14.48
C SER A 69 -12.10 2.26 14.06
N ARG A 70 -12.55 1.04 13.75
CA ARG A 70 -11.69 -0.06 13.31
C ARG A 70 -11.22 0.13 11.87
N GLY A 71 -12.10 0.62 11.00
CA GLY A 71 -11.72 0.94 9.62
C GLY A 71 -10.71 2.08 9.52
N LEU A 72 -10.85 3.07 10.41
CA LEU A 72 -9.88 4.17 10.55
C LEU A 72 -8.52 3.66 11.04
N LEU A 73 -8.51 2.85 12.11
CA LEU A 73 -7.28 2.24 12.63
C LEU A 73 -6.57 1.38 11.56
N ALA A 74 -7.32 0.57 10.81
CA ALA A 74 -6.76 -0.25 9.73
C ALA A 74 -6.13 0.60 8.62
N SER A 75 -6.76 1.72 8.25
CA SER A 75 -6.27 2.64 7.22
C SER A 75 -5.00 3.38 7.66
N ILE A 76 -4.96 3.84 8.91
CA ILE A 76 -3.78 4.49 9.49
C ILE A 76 -2.64 3.49 9.63
N ALA A 77 -2.92 2.30 10.18
CA ALA A 77 -1.94 1.23 10.32
C ALA A 77 -1.33 0.86 8.97
N LEU A 78 -2.16 0.67 7.93
CA LEU A 78 -1.69 0.39 6.58
C LEU A 78 -0.77 1.51 6.06
N SER A 79 -1.19 2.77 6.13
CA SER A 79 -0.38 3.88 5.61
C SER A 79 0.96 3.99 6.34
N ALA A 80 0.93 3.90 7.67
CA ALA A 80 2.11 4.01 8.51
C ALA A 80 3.10 2.88 8.22
N THR A 81 2.65 1.62 8.23
CA THR A 81 3.53 0.47 8.02
C THR A 81 4.07 0.44 6.59
N HIS A 82 3.23 0.78 5.60
CA HIS A 82 3.60 0.86 4.19
C HIS A 82 4.69 1.87 3.87
N VAL A 83 4.60 3.08 4.45
CA VAL A 83 5.63 4.10 4.23
C VAL A 83 6.87 3.79 5.06
N THR A 84 6.70 3.39 6.32
CA THR A 84 7.82 3.12 7.23
C THR A 84 8.69 1.98 6.71
N ILE A 85 8.10 0.87 6.27
CA ILE A 85 8.87 -0.27 5.76
C ILE A 85 9.65 0.10 4.49
N ALA A 86 9.05 0.90 3.59
CA ALA A 86 9.74 1.37 2.39
C ALA A 86 10.92 2.29 2.73
N VAL A 87 10.74 3.24 3.66
CA VAL A 87 11.83 4.12 4.11
C VAL A 87 12.94 3.33 4.80
N LEU A 88 12.59 2.39 5.67
CA LEU A 88 13.56 1.51 6.34
C LEU A 88 14.37 0.71 5.34
N ILE A 89 13.71 0.04 4.38
CA ILE A 89 14.37 -0.72 3.32
C ILE A 89 15.34 0.19 2.55
N ALA A 90 14.91 1.39 2.15
CA ALA A 90 15.74 2.29 1.37
C ALA A 90 16.96 2.82 2.15
N VAL A 91 16.77 3.25 3.40
CA VAL A 91 17.86 3.78 4.24
C VAL A 91 18.85 2.69 4.65
N LEU A 92 18.35 1.49 4.97
CA LEU A 92 19.20 0.37 5.38
C LEU A 92 19.89 -0.32 4.20
N SER A 93 19.45 -0.08 2.96
CA SER A 93 20.05 -0.72 1.77
C SER A 93 21.55 -0.45 1.60
N LEU A 94 22.00 0.80 1.76
CA LEU A 94 23.40 1.19 1.62
C LEU A 94 24.34 0.60 2.69
N PRO A 95 24.04 0.67 4.00
CA PRO A 95 24.89 0.04 5.01
C PRO A 95 24.87 -1.49 4.92
N LEU A 96 23.74 -2.11 4.55
CA LEU A 96 23.69 -3.56 4.30
C LEU A 96 24.62 -3.96 3.15
N VAL A 97 24.60 -3.21 2.04
CA VAL A 97 25.46 -3.44 0.89
C VAL A 97 26.93 -3.17 1.24
N SER A 98 27.24 -2.15 2.03
CA SER A 98 28.60 -1.84 2.46
C SER A 98 29.17 -2.86 3.46
N LEU A 99 28.34 -3.42 4.36
CA LEU A 99 28.74 -4.54 5.22
C LEU A 99 28.95 -5.83 4.41
N ALA A 100 28.10 -6.06 3.41
CA ALA A 100 28.16 -7.21 2.53
C ALA A 100 29.38 -7.17 1.57
N LEU A 101 29.73 -5.98 1.06
CA LEU A 101 30.85 -5.76 0.13
C LEU A 101 32.19 -5.47 0.83
N GLY A 102 32.18 -5.08 2.11
CA GLY A 102 33.39 -4.94 2.94
C GLY A 102 34.06 -6.28 3.29
N SER A 103 33.36 -7.41 3.08
CA SER A 103 33.90 -8.76 3.14
C SER A 103 34.32 -9.21 1.74
N VAL A 104 35.50 -8.75 1.29
CA VAL A 104 36.15 -9.22 0.07
C VAL A 104 36.15 -10.75 0.03
N GLY A 105 35.42 -11.34 -0.93
CA GLY A 105 35.56 -12.77 -1.28
C GLY A 105 34.31 -13.65 -1.31
N ARG A 106 33.07 -13.14 -1.26
CA ARG A 106 31.85 -14.00 -1.24
C ARG A 106 30.67 -13.51 -2.09
N ALA A 107 30.94 -13.10 -3.34
CA ALA A 107 29.90 -12.79 -4.32
C ALA A 107 28.84 -13.90 -4.52
N PRO A 108 29.17 -15.22 -4.50
CA PRO A 108 28.15 -16.28 -4.70
C PRO A 108 27.20 -16.46 -3.50
N LEU A 109 27.69 -16.24 -2.27
CA LEU A 109 26.89 -16.47 -1.05
C LEU A 109 25.82 -15.41 -0.85
N LEU A 110 26.02 -14.18 -1.32
CA LEU A 110 25.01 -13.12 -1.27
C LEU A 110 23.84 -13.39 -2.21
N GLU A 111 24.11 -13.99 -3.37
CA GLU A 111 23.09 -14.35 -4.34
C GLU A 111 22.25 -15.54 -3.84
N ASP A 112 22.88 -16.53 -3.22
CA ASP A 112 22.18 -17.67 -2.63
C ASP A 112 21.37 -17.27 -1.39
N VAL A 113 21.87 -16.34 -0.57
CA VAL A 113 21.11 -15.79 0.57
C VAL A 113 19.90 -14.99 0.09
N SER A 114 20.04 -14.20 -0.98
CA SER A 114 18.93 -13.48 -1.61
C SER A 114 17.84 -14.43 -2.13
N ARG A 115 18.23 -15.47 -2.87
CA ARG A 115 17.30 -16.50 -3.39
C ARG A 115 16.65 -17.29 -2.26
N ALA A 116 17.39 -17.62 -1.21
CA ALA A 116 16.86 -18.28 -0.02
C ALA A 116 15.86 -17.39 0.74
N LEU A 117 16.16 -16.10 0.92
CA LEU A 117 15.24 -15.15 1.56
C LEU A 117 13.95 -14.99 0.76
N LEU A 118 14.04 -14.86 -0.56
CA LEU A 118 12.88 -14.80 -1.44
C LEU A 118 12.04 -16.08 -1.36
N GLY A 119 12.70 -17.25 -1.31
CA GLY A 119 12.05 -18.54 -1.11
C GLY A 119 11.33 -18.65 0.24
N VAL A 120 11.95 -18.18 1.33
CA VAL A 120 11.35 -18.16 2.67
C VAL A 120 10.16 -17.21 2.75
N ILE A 121 10.27 -16.02 2.16
CA ILE A 121 9.17 -15.05 2.09
C ILE A 121 8.01 -15.64 1.27
N GLY A 122 8.29 -16.26 0.13
CA GLY A 122 7.29 -16.94 -0.70
C GLY A 122 6.61 -18.10 0.04
N ALA A 123 7.37 -18.96 0.70
CA ALA A 123 6.84 -20.07 1.49
C ALA A 123 5.99 -19.61 2.69
N TRP A 124 6.41 -18.52 3.36
CA TRP A 124 5.65 -17.91 4.44
C TRP A 124 4.31 -17.32 3.95
N MET A 125 4.30 -16.67 2.77
CA MET A 125 3.06 -16.18 2.15
C MET A 125 2.11 -17.33 1.81
N VAL A 126 2.61 -18.47 1.33
CA VAL A 126 1.83 -19.67 1.06
C VAL A 126 1.28 -20.28 2.35
N TRP A 127 2.12 -20.43 3.39
CA TRP A 127 1.68 -20.99 4.66
C TRP A 127 0.61 -20.13 5.34
N ARG A 128 0.74 -18.80 5.26
CA ARG A 128 -0.27 -17.87 5.76
C ARG A 128 -1.57 -17.92 4.98
N ALA A 129 -1.51 -18.14 3.65
CA ALA A 129 -2.71 -18.32 2.83
C ALA A 129 -3.45 -19.63 3.14
N LEU A 130 -2.74 -20.65 3.65
CA LEU A 130 -3.30 -21.95 4.02
C LEU A 130 -3.73 -22.03 5.50
N GLY A 131 -3.20 -21.16 6.36
CA GLY A 131 -3.57 -21.07 7.78
C GLY A 131 -4.90 -20.34 7.99
N HIS A 132 -5.96 -21.09 8.29
CA HIS A 132 -7.26 -20.56 8.70
C HIS A 132 -7.13 -19.84 10.06
N GLY A 133 -7.12 -18.50 10.04
CA GLY A 133 -6.93 -17.67 11.22
C GLY A 133 -8.19 -17.54 12.08
N HIS A 134 -8.14 -18.06 13.30
CA HIS A 134 -9.14 -17.89 14.35
C HIS A 134 -9.20 -16.43 14.86
N SER A 135 -10.43 -15.98 15.12
CA SER A 135 -10.80 -14.61 15.49
C SER A 135 -10.32 -14.19 16.90
N HIS A 136 -9.63 -13.06 16.98
CA HIS A 136 -9.41 -12.29 18.21
C HIS A 136 -9.62 -10.79 17.94
N LYS A 137 -10.07 -10.06 18.97
CA LYS A 137 -10.62 -8.68 18.97
C LYS A 137 -9.76 -7.53 18.38
N HIS A 138 -8.61 -7.81 17.75
CA HIS A 138 -7.67 -6.85 17.12
C HIS A 138 -7.62 -6.90 15.57
N GLU A 139 -8.64 -7.45 14.90
CA GLU A 139 -8.60 -7.70 13.44
C GLU A 139 -8.24 -6.48 12.57
N GLY A 140 -8.73 -5.27 12.89
CA GLY A 140 -8.48 -4.09 12.06
C GLY A 140 -7.01 -3.66 12.01
N GLU A 141 -6.32 -3.70 13.15
CA GLU A 141 -4.90 -3.33 13.27
C GLU A 141 -4.01 -4.34 12.54
N VAL A 142 -4.31 -5.63 12.71
CA VAL A 142 -3.55 -6.72 12.09
C VAL A 142 -3.70 -6.71 10.58
N VAL A 143 -4.92 -6.50 10.07
CA VAL A 143 -5.18 -6.43 8.62
C VAL A 143 -4.47 -5.21 8.00
N GLY A 144 -4.58 -4.04 8.63
CA GLY A 144 -3.88 -2.84 8.18
C GLY A 144 -2.36 -3.03 8.17
N PHE A 145 -1.81 -3.57 9.26
CA PHE A 145 -0.39 -3.86 9.39
C PHE A 145 0.10 -4.85 8.32
N MET A 146 -0.60 -5.99 8.16
CA MET A 146 -0.25 -7.02 7.17
C MET A 146 -0.32 -6.51 5.73
N ALA A 147 -1.32 -5.71 5.41
CA ALA A 147 -1.46 -5.11 4.09
C ALA A 147 -0.36 -4.07 3.82
N GLY A 148 0.04 -3.30 4.83
CA GLY A 148 1.11 -2.31 4.69
C GLY A 148 2.53 -2.88 4.70
N LEU A 149 2.75 -4.15 5.07
CA LEU A 149 4.08 -4.78 4.97
C LEU A 149 4.63 -4.88 3.54
N ILE A 150 3.78 -4.71 2.52
CA ILE A 150 4.21 -4.68 1.12
C ILE A 150 4.71 -3.27 0.79
N PRO A 151 6.03 -3.03 0.63
CA PRO A 151 6.54 -1.69 0.32
C PRO A 151 6.09 -1.22 -1.06
N CYS A 152 5.91 0.10 -1.21
CA CYS A 152 5.64 0.72 -2.50
C CYS A 152 6.95 0.94 -3.27
N PRO A 153 7.06 0.47 -4.53
CA PRO A 153 8.27 0.66 -5.33
C PRO A 153 8.57 2.14 -5.55
N LEU A 154 7.55 3.00 -5.63
CA LEU A 154 7.71 4.43 -5.89
C LEU A 154 8.41 5.15 -4.73
N THR A 155 8.06 4.83 -3.48
CA THR A 155 8.75 5.36 -2.29
C THR A 155 10.20 4.86 -2.24
N LEU A 156 10.45 3.60 -2.59
CA LEU A 156 11.81 3.07 -2.70
C LEU A 156 12.64 3.82 -3.75
N PHE A 157 12.07 4.07 -4.93
CA PHE A 157 12.74 4.84 -5.99
C PHE A 157 13.07 6.27 -5.55
N VAL A 158 12.10 6.98 -4.96
CA VAL A 158 12.31 8.36 -4.48
C VAL A 158 13.38 8.40 -3.40
N MET A 159 13.31 7.50 -2.42
CA MET A 159 14.30 7.43 -1.35
C MET A 159 15.69 7.10 -1.88
N THR A 160 15.80 6.09 -2.76
CA THR A 160 17.07 5.72 -3.39
C THR A 160 17.65 6.85 -4.23
N PHE A 161 16.80 7.60 -4.94
CA PHE A 161 17.21 8.77 -5.71
C PHE A 161 17.66 9.94 -4.83
N ALA A 162 16.95 10.24 -3.74
CA ALA A 162 17.36 11.26 -2.78
C ALA A 162 18.69 10.91 -2.11
N ILE A 163 18.88 9.64 -1.77
CA ILE A 163 20.13 9.09 -1.22
C ILE A 163 21.27 9.20 -2.24
N SER A 164 21.06 8.82 -3.51
CA SER A 164 22.11 8.88 -4.54
C SER A 164 22.55 10.30 -4.88
N ARG A 165 21.70 11.29 -4.59
CA ARG A 165 21.98 12.72 -4.73
C ARG A 165 22.50 13.37 -3.44
N GLY A 166 22.75 12.58 -2.38
CA GLY A 166 23.31 13.06 -1.11
C GLY A 166 22.34 13.86 -0.23
N VAL A 167 21.04 13.84 -0.53
CA VAL A 167 19.99 14.61 0.18
C VAL A 167 18.88 13.70 0.72
N PRO A 168 19.19 12.68 1.55
CA PRO A 168 18.19 11.72 2.04
C PRO A 168 17.03 12.37 2.81
N GLY A 169 17.28 13.51 3.47
CA GLY A 169 16.25 14.26 4.18
C GLY A 169 15.09 14.70 3.28
N ALA A 170 15.35 15.02 2.01
CA ALA A 170 14.32 15.38 1.04
C ALA A 170 13.38 14.19 0.76
N GLY A 171 13.95 12.99 0.60
CA GLY A 171 13.18 11.75 0.42
C GLY A 171 12.30 11.45 1.63
N ILE A 172 12.84 11.58 2.85
CA ILE A 172 12.10 11.33 4.10
C ILE A 172 10.93 12.32 4.24
N LEU A 173 11.17 13.61 4.04
CA LEU A 173 10.13 14.64 4.13
C LEU A 173 9.01 14.39 3.11
N PHE A 174 9.36 14.00 1.88
CA PHE A 174 8.38 13.64 0.87
C PHE A 174 7.59 12.38 1.27
N ALA A 175 8.25 11.34 1.78
CA ALA A 175 7.60 10.12 2.23
C ALA A 175 6.59 10.39 3.37
N LEU A 176 6.95 11.25 4.33
CA LEU A 176 6.07 11.64 5.43
C LEU A 176 4.83 12.41 4.93
N THR A 177 5.02 13.36 4.02
CA THR A 177 3.87 14.11 3.44
C THR A 177 2.98 13.22 2.59
N MET A 178 3.56 12.30 1.83
CA MET A 178 2.81 11.26 1.11
C MET A 178 1.99 10.37 2.07
N MET A 179 2.56 9.95 3.20
CA MET A 179 1.88 9.13 4.22
C MET A 179 0.60 9.80 4.73
N VAL A 180 0.64 11.13 4.92
CA VAL A 180 -0.54 11.91 5.34
C VAL A 180 -1.62 11.85 4.26
N GLY A 181 -1.26 12.07 2.99
CA GLY A 181 -2.19 11.99 1.86
C GLY A 181 -2.87 10.62 1.75
N VAL A 182 -2.10 9.54 1.88
CA VAL A 182 -2.61 8.16 1.85
C VAL A 182 -3.53 7.88 3.03
N ALA A 183 -3.12 8.27 4.24
CA ALA A 183 -3.93 8.07 5.45
C ALA A 183 -5.28 8.79 5.36
N LEU A 184 -5.28 10.07 4.94
CA LEU A 184 -6.50 10.86 4.80
C LEU A 184 -7.47 10.27 3.77
N THR A 185 -6.95 9.85 2.61
CA THR A 185 -7.79 9.29 1.54
C THR A 185 -8.38 7.93 1.92
N LEU A 186 -7.58 7.02 2.48
CA LEU A 186 -8.10 5.72 2.92
C LEU A 186 -9.09 5.87 4.07
N SER A 187 -8.84 6.79 5.01
CA SER A 187 -9.78 7.10 6.09
C SER A 187 -11.10 7.65 5.55
N CYS A 188 -11.05 8.56 4.58
CA CYS A 188 -12.23 9.10 3.91
C CYS A 188 -13.03 8.01 3.20
N VAL A 189 -12.35 7.15 2.43
CA VAL A 189 -12.97 6.02 1.73
C VAL A 189 -13.60 5.04 2.73
N ALA A 190 -12.91 4.74 3.84
CA ALA A 190 -13.43 3.87 4.89
C ALA A 190 -14.72 4.43 5.51
N VAL A 191 -14.72 5.71 5.90
CA VAL A 191 -15.90 6.38 6.47
C VAL A 191 -17.04 6.40 5.46
N LEU A 192 -16.77 6.79 4.21
CA LEU A 192 -17.80 6.88 3.17
C LEU A 192 -18.41 5.50 2.85
N SER A 193 -17.59 4.46 2.78
CA SER A 193 -18.04 3.08 2.55
C SER A 193 -18.96 2.60 3.67
N ILE A 194 -18.58 2.86 4.93
CA ILE A 194 -19.37 2.44 6.10
C ILE A 194 -20.69 3.23 6.19
N LEU A 195 -20.65 4.55 6.01
CA LEU A 195 -21.86 5.39 6.02
C LEU A 195 -22.83 5.03 4.88
N PHE A 196 -22.29 4.71 3.70
CA PHE A 196 -23.09 4.28 2.57
C PHE A 196 -23.80 2.95 2.87
N ARG A 197 -23.10 2.00 3.50
CA ARG A 197 -23.68 0.74 3.96
C ARG A 197 -24.76 0.95 5.02
N GLU A 198 -24.50 1.76 6.05
CA GLU A 198 -25.49 2.06 7.10
C GLU A 198 -26.75 2.71 6.52
N ARG A 199 -26.59 3.67 5.59
CA ARG A 199 -27.73 4.29 4.89
C ARG A 199 -28.48 3.31 4.00
N LEU A 200 -27.78 2.43 3.28
CA LEU A 200 -28.43 1.42 2.44
C LEU A 200 -29.25 0.43 3.27
N VAL A 201 -28.74 -0.01 4.41
CA VAL A 201 -29.46 -0.90 5.33
C VAL A 201 -30.71 -0.19 5.87
N HIS A 202 -30.57 1.05 6.34
CA HIS A 202 -31.71 1.81 6.86
C HIS A 202 -32.76 2.17 5.79
N LEU A 203 -32.34 2.41 4.54
CA LEU A 203 -33.26 2.69 3.43
C LEU A 203 -34.03 1.44 2.97
N PHE A 204 -33.48 0.25 3.22
CA PHE A 204 -34.06 -1.05 2.83
C PHE A 204 -34.77 -1.81 3.97
N ASP A 205 -34.94 -1.19 5.14
CA ASP A 205 -35.72 -1.74 6.28
C ASP A 205 -37.15 -2.18 5.90
N SER A 206 -37.68 -1.70 4.76
CA SER A 206 -39.01 -2.10 4.27
C SER A 206 -39.06 -3.50 3.62
N ARG A 207 -37.93 -4.14 3.25
CA ARG A 207 -37.91 -5.50 2.62
C ARG A 207 -36.63 -6.30 2.92
N PRO A 208 -36.43 -6.76 4.17
CA PRO A 208 -35.22 -7.49 4.60
C PRO A 208 -34.91 -8.75 3.76
N ARG A 209 -35.94 -9.44 3.24
CA ARG A 209 -35.76 -10.63 2.39
C ARG A 209 -35.17 -10.33 1.01
N LEU A 210 -35.43 -9.14 0.45
CA LEU A 210 -34.93 -8.78 -0.88
C LEU A 210 -33.45 -8.38 -0.82
N PHE A 211 -33.04 -7.73 0.27
CA PHE A 211 -31.64 -7.33 0.50
C PHE A 211 -30.75 -8.57 0.73
N ASP A 212 -31.23 -9.54 1.50
CA ASP A 212 -30.51 -10.80 1.75
C ASP A 212 -30.40 -11.65 0.47
N LEU A 213 -31.44 -11.65 -0.36
CA LEU A 213 -31.44 -12.34 -1.66
C LEU A 213 -30.52 -11.66 -2.69
N LEU A 214 -30.52 -10.32 -2.73
CA LEU A 214 -29.62 -9.54 -3.60
C LEU A 214 -28.16 -9.69 -3.16
N SER A 215 -27.88 -9.61 -1.86
CA SER A 215 -26.54 -9.80 -1.31
C SER A 215 -26.00 -11.19 -1.64
N ARG A 216 -26.79 -12.25 -1.37
CA ARG A 216 -26.43 -13.63 -1.71
C ARG A 216 -26.32 -13.85 -3.22
N GLY A 217 -27.14 -13.16 -4.00
CA GLY A 217 -27.06 -13.20 -5.46
C GLY A 217 -25.77 -12.58 -5.98
N ILE A 218 -25.36 -11.43 -5.43
CA ILE A 218 -24.11 -10.75 -5.79
C ILE A 218 -22.91 -11.60 -5.36
N GLU A 219 -22.91 -12.17 -4.15
CA GLU A 219 -21.87 -13.08 -3.68
C GLU A 219 -21.79 -14.36 -4.53
N GLY A 220 -22.93 -14.95 -4.89
CA GLY A 220 -23.00 -16.13 -5.74
C GLY A 220 -22.47 -15.88 -7.15
N VAL A 221 -22.83 -14.73 -7.75
CA VAL A 221 -22.32 -14.32 -9.07
C VAL A 221 -20.83 -14.01 -9.01
N ALA A 222 -20.36 -13.30 -7.98
CA ALA A 222 -18.93 -13.04 -7.79
C ALA A 222 -18.12 -14.34 -7.61
N GLY A 223 -18.64 -15.29 -6.84
CA GLY A 223 -18.04 -16.62 -6.68
C GLY A 223 -18.00 -17.43 -7.98
N LEU A 224 -19.08 -17.42 -8.76
CA LEU A 224 -19.15 -18.09 -10.07
C LEU A 224 -18.18 -17.50 -11.08
N VAL A 225 -18.04 -16.18 -11.12
CA VAL A 225 -17.07 -15.48 -11.98
C VAL A 225 -15.64 -15.83 -11.59
N LEU A 226 -15.32 -15.84 -10.30
CA LEU A 226 -13.99 -16.22 -9.80
C LEU A 226 -13.66 -17.68 -10.11
N ALA A 227 -14.61 -18.60 -9.94
CA ALA A 227 -14.45 -20.00 -10.30
C ALA A 227 -14.24 -20.19 -11.81
N GLY A 228 -14.99 -19.45 -12.65
CA GLY A 228 -14.84 -19.48 -14.11
C GLY A 228 -13.48 -18.97 -14.57
N VAL A 229 -12.98 -17.88 -13.97
CA VAL A 229 -11.64 -17.34 -14.26
C VAL A 229 -10.56 -18.35 -13.85
N ALA A 230 -10.69 -18.98 -12.68
CA ALA A 230 -9.73 -19.99 -12.21
C ALA A 230 -9.70 -21.23 -13.13
N VAL A 231 -10.87 -21.73 -13.56
CA VAL A 231 -10.96 -22.87 -14.50
C VAL A 231 -10.36 -22.50 -15.85
N TRP A 232 -10.70 -21.32 -16.39
CA TRP A 232 -10.15 -20.84 -17.66
C TRP A 232 -8.62 -20.80 -17.62
N GLN A 233 -8.04 -20.29 -16.54
CA GLN A 233 -6.60 -20.16 -16.33
C GLN A 233 -5.87 -21.51 -16.17
N VAL A 234 -6.55 -22.55 -15.69
CA VAL A 234 -6.02 -23.92 -15.62
C VAL A 234 -6.12 -24.65 -16.95
N THR A 235 -7.16 -24.36 -17.75
CA THR A 235 -7.35 -24.97 -19.08
C THR A 235 -6.56 -24.30 -20.20
N SER A 236 -6.08 -23.08 -19.99
CA SER A 236 -5.29 -22.31 -20.96
C SER A 236 -3.77 -22.45 -20.76
N ASN A 237 -3.34 -23.47 -20.00
CA ASN A 237 -1.94 -23.80 -19.69
C ASN A 237 -1.70 -25.28 -20.00
#